data_AF-A0A2X1KMW3-F1
#
_entry.id   AF-A0A2X1KMW3-F1
#
_cell.length_a   1.000
_cell.length_b   1.000
_cell.length_c   1.000
_cell.angle_alpha   90.00
_cell.angle_beta   90.00
_cell.angle_gamma   90.00
#
_symmetry.space_group_name_H-M   'P 1'
#
loop_
_entity.id
_entity.type
_entity.pdbx_description
1 polymer ?
#
loop_
_entity_poly.entity_id
_entity_poly.type
_entity_poly.pdbx_seq_one_letter_code
_entity_poly.pdbx_strand_id
1 'polypeptide(L)' 'MKAGDYLVLHDTGAYGASMSSNYNSRPLLPEVLFDNGQARLIRRRQTIEELLALELL' A
#
# COMPACT_ATOMS: atom_id res chain seq x y z
N MET A 1 -16.56 -15.14 9.26
CA MET A 1 -15.35 -14.94 8.45
C MET A 1 -14.54 -16.22 8.40
N LYS A 2 -13.88 -16.47 7.27
CA LYS A 2 -12.96 -17.57 7.03
C LYS A 2 -11.71 -17.04 6.30
N ALA A 3 -10.65 -17.83 6.25
CA ALA A 3 -9.47 -17.49 5.46
C ALA A 3 -9.87 -17.29 3.98
N GLY A 4 -9.42 -16.19 3.38
CA GLY A 4 -9.78 -15.79 2.02
C GLY A 4 -10.89 -14.73 1.92
N ASP A 5 -11.65 -14.49 2.99
CA ASP A 5 -12.58 -13.35 3.02
C ASP A 5 -11.82 -12.01 3.05
N TYR A 6 -12.40 -10.98 2.43
CA TYR A 6 -11.87 -9.62 2.47
C TYR A 6 -12.57 -8.79 3.55
N LEU A 7 -11.79 -7.89 4.16
CA LEU A 7 -12.30 -6.83 5.04
C LEU A 7 -12.07 -5.48 4.40
N VAL A 8 -13.05 -4.59 4.55
CA VAL A 8 -12.95 -3.19 4.13
C VAL A 8 -12.89 -2.34 5.39
N LEU A 9 -11.77 -1.66 5.59
CA LEU A 9 -11.63 -0.64 6.61
C LEU A 9 -12.10 0.68 5.97
N HIS A 10 -13.14 1.28 6.54
CA HIS A 10 -13.69 2.55 6.06
C HIS A 10 -12.86 3.74 6.56
N ASP A 11 -13.05 4.89 5.89
CA ASP A 11 -12.52 6.20 6.31
C ASP A 11 -10.98 6.30 6.43
N THR A 12 -10.25 5.44 5.70
CA THR A 12 -8.78 5.43 5.68
C THR A 12 -8.16 6.47 4.74
N GLY A 13 -8.94 7.42 4.23
CA GLY A 13 -8.50 8.41 3.23
C GLY A 13 -7.55 9.46 3.79
N ALA A 14 -7.63 9.77 5.08
CA ALA A 14 -6.73 10.66 5.79
C ALA A 14 -5.90 9.86 6.81
N TYR A 15 -4.62 10.21 6.95
CA TYR A 15 -3.70 9.62 7.95
C TYR A 15 -3.51 8.09 7.88
N GLY A 16 -3.92 7.43 6.80
CA GLY A 16 -3.65 6.02 6.51
C GLY A 16 -2.33 5.85 5.77
N ALA A 17 -2.37 5.96 4.44
CA ALA A 17 -1.18 5.81 3.59
C ALA A 17 -0.06 6.80 3.94
N SER A 18 -0.39 8.00 4.42
CA SER A 18 0.58 9.04 4.80
C SER A 18 1.36 8.74 6.07
N MET A 19 0.86 7.87 6.95
CA MET A 19 1.54 7.45 8.19
C MET A 19 2.07 6.01 8.12
N SER A 20 2.05 5.40 6.93
CA SER A 20 2.57 4.05 6.72
C SER A 20 4.08 3.97 6.96
N SER A 21 4.57 2.84 7.46
CA SER A 21 5.98 2.60 7.73
C SER A 21 6.47 1.28 7.14
N ASN A 22 7.79 1.13 7.03
CA ASN A 22 8.44 -0.14 6.67
C ASN A 22 8.75 -1.03 7.88
N TYR A 23 8.04 -0.86 9.01
CA TYR A 23 8.22 -1.72 10.17
C TYR A 23 8.01 -3.19 9.79
N ASN A 24 8.88 -4.07 10.30
CA ASN A 24 9.00 -5.48 9.92
C ASN A 24 9.31 -5.70 8.43
N SER A 25 10.09 -4.79 7.83
CA SER A 25 10.52 -4.86 6.43
C SER A 25 9.37 -5.01 5.43
N ARG A 26 8.22 -4.41 5.75
CA ARG A 26 7.02 -4.45 4.89
C ARG A 26 7.06 -3.32 3.88
N PRO A 27 7.01 -3.58 2.57
CA PRO A 27 6.97 -2.51 1.57
C PRO A 27 5.64 -1.74 1.62
N LEU A 28 5.69 -0.46 1.26
CA LEU A 28 4.49 0.39 1.17
C LEU A 28 3.48 -0.16 0.16
N LEU A 29 2.19 -0.02 0.50
CA LEU A 29 1.07 -0.56 -0.27
C LEU A 29 0.80 0.26 -1.55
N PRO A 30 0.24 -0.39 -2.60
CA PRO A 30 -0.26 0.32 -3.76
C PRO A 30 -1.51 1.14 -3.42
N GLU A 31 -1.72 2.22 -4.15
CA GLU A 31 -2.91 3.07 -4.04
C GLU A 31 -3.63 3.11 -5.40
N VAL A 32 -4.96 2.96 -5.35
CA VAL A 32 -5.83 2.96 -6.52
C VAL A 32 -6.82 4.11 -6.39
N LEU A 33 -6.92 4.92 -7.43
CA LEU A 33 -7.95 5.95 -7.57
C LEU A 33 -9.09 5.40 -8.40
N PHE A 34 -10.31 5.56 -7.90
CA PHE A 34 -11.52 5.41 -8.69
C PHE A 34 -12.02 6.77 -9.14
N ASP A 35 -12.23 6.92 -10.45
CA ASP A 35 -12.78 8.12 -11.06
C ASP A 35 -13.67 7.73 -12.25
N ASN A 36 -14.90 8.24 -12.30
CA ASN A 36 -15.90 7.92 -13.34
C ASN A 36 -16.06 6.41 -13.61
N GLY A 37 -16.10 5.59 -12.56
CA GLY A 37 -16.24 4.13 -12.66
C GLY A 37 -14.99 3.39 -13.13
N GLN A 38 -13.87 4.09 -13.33
CA GLN A 38 -12.59 3.51 -13.74
C GLN A 38 -11.60 3.52 -12.57
N ALA A 39 -10.98 2.38 -12.34
CA ALA A 39 -9.89 2.24 -11.39
C ALA A 39 -8.55 2.47 -12.11
N ARG A 40 -7.66 3.27 -11.51
CA ARG A 40 -6.27 3.37 -11.98
C ARG A 40 -5.29 3.36 -10.81
N LEU A 41 -4.16 2.71 -11.02
CA LEU A 41 -3.04 2.74 -10.08
C LEU A 41 -2.45 4.16 -10.03
N ILE A 42 -2.40 4.75 -8.84
CA ILE A 42 -1.79 6.08 -8.62
C ILE A 42 -0.50 6.01 -7.82
N ARG A 43 -0.30 4.92 -7.07
CA ARG A 43 0.98 4.59 -6.44
C ARG A 43 1.21 3.09 -6.57
N ARG A 44 2.34 2.69 -7.14
CA ARG A 44 2.72 1.27 -7.17
C ARG A 44 3.10 0.79 -5.77
N ARG A 45 3.05 -0.53 -5.58
CA ARG A 45 3.66 -1.16 -4.40
C ARG A 45 5.17 -0.91 -4.42
N GLN A 46 5.73 -0.60 -3.26
CA GLN A 46 7.19 -0.56 -3.10
C GLN A 46 7.75 -1.98 -3.17
N THR A 47 8.96 -2.16 -3.69
CA THR A 47 9.61 -3.48 -3.71
C THR A 47 10.52 -3.67 -2.50
N ILE A 48 10.87 -4.93 -2.18
CA ILE A 48 11.85 -5.18 -1.11
C ILE A 48 13.25 -4.73 -1.55
N GLU A 49 13.52 -4.84 -2.85
CA GLU A 49 14.76 -4.39 -3.48
C GLU A 49 14.93 -2.88 -3.33
N GLU A 50 13.86 -2.09 -3.39
CA GLU A 50 13.91 -0.65 -3.14
C GLU A 50 14.24 -0.30 -1.68
N LEU A 51 13.86 -1.14 -0.73
CA LEU A 51 14.28 -1.00 0.67
C LEU A 51 15.76 -1.34 0.82
N LEU A 52 16.18 -2.47 0.24
CA LEU A 52 17.56 -2.95 0.31
C LEU A 52 18.54 -2.09 -0.48
N ALA A 53 18.09 -1.42 -1.54
CA ALA A 53 18.92 -0.55 -2.37
C ALA A 53 19.59 0.59 -1.58
N LEU A 54 19.05 0.94 -0.41
CA LEU A 54 19.64 1.93 0.48
C LEU A 54 20.83 1.40 1.29
N GLU A 55 21.01 0.08 1.33
CA GLU A 55 22.05 -0.63 2.08
C GLU A 55 23.09 -1.31 1.16
N LEU A 56 22.84 -1.32 -0.15
CA LEU A 56 23.78 -1.83 -1.15
C LEU A 56 24.86 -0.78 -1.44
N LEU A 57 26.11 -1.10 -1.10
CA LEU A 57 27.31 -0.30 -1.38
C LEU A 57 27.80 -0.46 -2.82
#